data_AF-A0A2G8K354-F1
#
_entry.id   AF-A0A2G8K354-F1
#
_cell.length_a   1.000
_cell.length_b   1.000
_cell.length_c   1.000
_cell.angle_alpha   90.00
_cell.angle_beta   90.00
_cell.angle_gamma   90.00
#
_symmetry.space_group_name_H-M   'P 1'
#
loop_
_entity.id
_entity.type
_entity.pdbx_description
1 polymer ?
#
loop_
_entity_poly.entity_id
_entity_poly.type
_entity_poly.pdbx_seq_one_letter_code
_entity_poly.pdbx_strand_id
1 'polypeptide(L)'
;MLTDNTEQTWPPIVWFAMKISGIFYHQQIVRQRRCLSCDMEHFAKQQKINSDDTNALRPIDVDITYNLTSQYESNFSYKSARELGNDKRSQDDDTCDACKTCWWNKDGNVVRYTESSIGVSHWNHPGSWLLSIIILFTTIGLLINEFRRTINTKFGNPKKLLHLLSYTAFLCTVSIVPIMSLSSKLRSAFSGRGPGSWATAINARFIVRRLQFLDPAKNGYPGKIFLVACLVWPVLCAVFRCYVILGLSNKQTTEDALSCIIAGLAQFIWGCFVFLIYLMRRSFQIQLDLVLRFLKTMEGQTELCQRVLRQVTEDFRCFRHCVRIYMTAVIPLCVLGITTNLTWQYMLHATDAKPSESLNTQKYINIMIWLEISMFICLGAVAVGGIDAKHIWEMFQLSIYCLQSSHQRSHWNYLIRYLKHVEERTPAVSFSMILSVVGFYMAVQFGKQDVIY
;
A
#
# COMPACT_ATOMS: atom_id res chain seq x y z
N MET A 1 12.39 -16.44 38.21
CA MET A 1 12.88 -15.34 37.36
C MET A 1 11.69 -14.61 36.78
N LEU A 2 11.32 -13.48 37.39
CA LEU A 2 10.32 -12.56 36.86
C LEU A 2 11.02 -11.77 35.75
N THR A 3 10.74 -12.11 34.49
CA THR A 3 11.13 -11.24 33.38
C THR A 3 10.27 -10.00 33.45
N ASP A 4 10.91 -8.84 33.62
CA ASP A 4 10.28 -7.53 33.46
C ASP A 4 9.49 -7.49 32.15
N ASN A 5 8.16 -7.55 32.28
CA ASN A 5 7.24 -7.20 31.21
C ASN A 5 7.24 -5.68 31.07
N THR A 6 8.35 -5.08 30.66
CA THR A 6 8.27 -3.77 30.01
C THR A 6 7.42 -3.97 28.77
N GLU A 7 6.20 -3.42 28.76
CA GLU A 7 5.32 -3.44 27.60
C GLU A 7 6.11 -2.91 26.38
N GLN A 8 6.61 -3.81 25.54
CA GLN A 8 7.41 -3.44 24.39
C GLN A 8 6.48 -2.83 23.34
N THR A 9 6.53 -1.50 23.27
CA THR A 9 5.79 -0.72 22.26
C THR A 9 6.36 -0.95 20.87
N TRP A 10 5.54 -0.67 19.85
CA TRP A 10 6.00 -0.80 18.47
C TRP A 10 7.03 0.30 18.13
N PRO A 11 8.00 0.00 17.25
CA PRO A 11 8.99 0.97 16.82
C PRO A 11 8.33 2.25 16.28
N PRO A 12 8.69 3.44 16.81
CA PRO A 12 8.12 4.73 16.39
C PRO A 12 8.15 4.98 14.88
N ILE A 13 9.14 4.43 14.18
CA ILE A 13 9.31 4.58 12.74
C ILE A 13 8.13 4.04 11.92
N VAL A 14 7.44 3.02 12.42
CA VAL A 14 6.26 2.45 11.74
C VAL A 14 5.10 3.44 11.80
N TRP A 15 4.88 4.04 12.97
CA TRP A 15 3.86 5.08 13.15
C TRP A 15 4.19 6.31 12.33
N PHE A 16 5.45 6.75 12.34
CA PHE A 16 5.94 7.84 11.52
C PHE A 16 5.67 7.62 10.02
N ALA A 17 6.02 6.44 9.47
CA ALA A 17 5.78 6.11 8.07
C ALA A 17 4.28 6.14 7.72
N MET A 18 3.42 5.57 8.56
CA MET A 18 1.96 5.61 8.35
C MET A 18 1.43 7.06 8.33
N LYS A 19 1.88 7.90 9.27
CA LYS A 19 1.41 9.29 9.42
C LYS A 19 1.87 10.14 8.24
N ILE A 20 3.12 10.03 7.81
CA ILE A 20 3.63 10.78 6.65
C ILE A 20 2.95 10.35 5.36
N SER A 21 2.65 9.06 5.20
CA SER A 21 1.92 8.57 4.03
C SER A 21 0.42 8.93 4.02
N GLY A 22 -0.07 9.74 4.97
CA GLY A 22 -1.49 10.10 4.99
C GLY A 22 -2.40 8.98 5.49
N ILE A 23 -1.86 7.96 6.18
CA ILE A 23 -2.64 6.83 6.69
C ILE A 23 -3.01 7.08 8.16
N PHE A 24 -4.27 7.47 8.37
CA PHE A 24 -4.79 7.85 9.68
C PHE A 24 -6.18 7.27 9.90
N TYR A 25 -6.51 7.00 11.15
CA TYR A 25 -7.80 6.49 11.55
C TYR A 25 -8.30 7.23 12.80
N HIS A 26 -9.56 7.66 12.80
CA HIS A 26 -10.10 8.56 13.85
C HIS A 26 -10.61 7.82 15.10
N GLN A 27 -10.84 6.50 15.02
CA GLN A 27 -11.36 5.70 16.15
C GLN A 27 -10.32 4.67 16.61
N GLN A 28 -10.76 3.76 17.48
CA GLN A 28 -9.96 2.62 17.91
C GLN A 28 -9.42 1.83 16.71
N ILE A 29 -8.11 1.67 16.66
CA ILE A 29 -7.37 0.91 15.66
C ILE A 29 -7.43 -0.58 15.99
N VAL A 30 -7.33 -0.92 17.27
CA VAL A 30 -7.39 -2.31 17.74
C VAL A 30 -8.81 -2.64 18.20
N ARG A 31 -9.40 -3.68 17.61
CA ARG A 31 -10.71 -4.22 17.97
C ARG A 31 -10.63 -5.73 18.15
N GLN A 32 -11.66 -6.29 18.79
CA GLN A 32 -11.84 -7.74 18.82
C GLN A 32 -11.93 -8.27 17.39
N ARG A 33 -11.04 -9.21 17.03
CA ARG A 33 -11.02 -9.83 15.71
C ARG A 33 -11.75 -11.17 15.78
N ARG A 34 -12.63 -11.41 14.82
CA ARG A 34 -13.42 -12.64 14.69
C ARG A 34 -13.22 -13.22 13.29
N CYS A 35 -13.34 -14.54 13.18
CA CYS A 35 -13.42 -15.18 11.88
C CYS A 35 -14.70 -14.72 11.17
N LEU A 36 -14.73 -14.85 9.84
CA LEU A 36 -15.85 -14.35 9.03
C LEU A 36 -17.21 -14.91 9.49
N SER A 37 -17.29 -16.19 9.82
CA SER A 37 -18.51 -16.85 10.29
C SER A 37 -19.00 -16.30 11.63
N CYS A 38 -18.12 -16.24 12.64
CA CYS A 38 -18.48 -15.71 13.96
C CYS A 38 -18.84 -14.22 13.92
N ASP A 39 -18.27 -13.48 12.96
CA ASP A 39 -18.63 -12.08 12.76
C ASP A 39 -20.03 -11.97 12.15
N MET A 40 -20.34 -12.72 11.09
CA MET A 40 -21.70 -12.77 10.52
C MET A 40 -22.76 -13.13 11.56
N GLU A 41 -22.50 -14.14 12.39
CA GLU A 41 -23.40 -14.52 13.48
C GLU A 41 -23.61 -13.40 14.50
N HIS A 42 -22.55 -12.68 14.84
CA HIS A 42 -22.63 -11.55 15.76
C HIS A 42 -23.43 -10.39 15.18
N PHE A 43 -23.22 -10.07 13.90
CA PHE A 43 -24.00 -9.04 13.21
C PHE A 43 -25.48 -9.42 13.11
N ALA A 44 -25.79 -10.68 12.81
CA ALA A 44 -27.16 -11.19 12.80
C ALA A 44 -27.82 -11.08 14.19
N LYS A 45 -27.10 -11.45 15.26
CA LYS A 45 -27.57 -11.30 16.65
C LYS A 45 -27.85 -9.84 17.00
N GLN A 46 -26.98 -8.92 16.62
CA GLN A 46 -27.18 -7.50 16.89
C GLN A 46 -28.30 -6.85 16.09
N GLN A 47 -28.49 -7.25 14.84
CA GLN A 47 -29.64 -6.80 14.06
C GLN A 47 -30.94 -7.23 14.73
N LYS A 48 -31.00 -8.46 15.26
CA LYS A 48 -32.16 -8.96 15.99
C LYS A 48 -32.45 -8.15 17.26
N ILE A 49 -31.43 -7.81 18.04
CA ILE A 49 -31.58 -6.98 19.25
C ILE A 49 -32.08 -5.58 18.88
N ASN A 50 -31.52 -4.95 17.86
CA ASN A 50 -31.94 -3.61 17.44
C ASN A 50 -33.34 -3.59 16.82
N SER A 51 -33.78 -4.67 16.17
CA SER A 51 -35.14 -4.79 15.64
C SER A 51 -36.19 -5.01 16.72
N ASP A 52 -35.84 -5.66 17.84
CA ASP A 52 -36.77 -5.83 18.97
C ASP A 52 -37.00 -4.51 19.74
N ASP A 53 -36.03 -3.58 19.71
CA ASP A 53 -36.13 -2.27 20.37
C ASP A 53 -36.77 -1.16 19.51
N THR A 54 -36.99 -1.38 18.21
CA THR A 54 -37.59 -0.36 17.31
C THR A 54 -38.65 -0.94 16.38
N ASN A 55 -39.91 -0.56 16.59
CA ASN A 55 -41.08 -0.81 15.71
C ASN A 55 -40.98 -0.15 14.31
N ALA A 56 -39.78 0.06 13.78
CA ALA A 56 -39.57 0.65 12.46
C ALA A 56 -39.12 -0.43 11.46
N LEU A 57 -40.11 -1.00 10.75
CA LEU A 57 -39.88 -1.77 9.53
C LEU A 57 -39.04 -0.96 8.54
N ARG A 58 -37.79 -1.37 8.33
CA ARG A 58 -37.28 -1.69 6.98
C ARG A 58 -36.32 -2.87 7.10
N PRO A 59 -36.64 -4.04 6.53
CA PRO A 59 -35.60 -5.01 6.23
C PRO A 59 -34.74 -4.36 5.14
N ILE A 60 -33.55 -3.89 5.52
CA ILE A 60 -32.49 -3.75 4.54
C ILE A 60 -32.22 -5.19 4.12
N ASP A 61 -32.59 -5.56 2.89
CA ASP A 61 -32.09 -6.77 2.26
C ASP A 61 -30.57 -6.75 2.41
N VAL A 62 -30.07 -7.48 3.42
CA VAL A 62 -28.65 -7.74 3.59
C VAL A 62 -28.34 -8.78 2.53
N ASP A 63 -28.30 -8.31 1.28
CA ASP A 63 -27.80 -9.11 0.19
C ASP A 63 -26.43 -9.64 0.63
N ILE A 64 -26.27 -10.94 0.43
CA ILE A 64 -25.33 -11.86 1.11
C ILE A 64 -23.92 -11.67 0.55
N THR A 65 -23.49 -10.43 0.42
CA THR A 65 -22.10 -10.01 0.30
C THR A 65 -21.68 -9.34 1.59
N TYR A 66 -21.92 -10.04 2.71
CA TYR A 66 -21.28 -9.69 3.97
C TYR A 66 -19.77 -9.69 3.76
N ASN A 67 -19.21 -8.50 3.82
CA ASN A 67 -17.95 -8.17 3.20
C ASN A 67 -16.94 -7.87 4.30
N LEU A 68 -15.77 -8.56 4.25
CA LEU A 68 -14.69 -8.38 5.21
C LEU A 68 -14.26 -6.91 5.36
N THR A 69 -14.44 -6.05 4.36
CA THR A 69 -14.09 -4.62 4.51
C THR A 69 -14.93 -3.93 5.58
N SER A 70 -16.14 -4.41 5.85
CA SER A 70 -16.99 -3.92 6.94
C SER A 70 -16.39 -4.14 8.34
N GLN A 71 -15.51 -5.15 8.53
CA GLN A 71 -14.75 -5.33 9.77
C GLN A 71 -13.82 -4.15 10.04
N TYR A 72 -13.22 -3.61 8.97
CA TYR A 72 -12.29 -2.48 9.05
C TYR A 72 -13.03 -1.13 9.05
N GLU A 73 -14.22 -1.05 8.47
CA GLU A 73 -14.97 0.19 8.23
C GLU A 73 -16.18 0.39 9.16
N SER A 74 -16.59 -0.61 9.95
CA SER A 74 -17.76 -0.49 10.82
C SER A 74 -17.60 0.56 11.92
N ASN A 75 -18.59 1.44 12.06
CA ASN A 75 -18.76 2.38 13.17
C ASN A 75 -19.34 1.67 14.39
N PHE A 76 -18.59 0.77 15.00
CA PHE A 76 -19.00 0.21 16.28
C PHE A 76 -18.88 1.27 17.38
N SER A 77 -20.00 1.52 18.05
CA SER A 77 -20.17 2.52 19.10
C SER A 77 -19.22 2.27 20.28
N TYR A 78 -18.59 3.35 20.74
CA TYR A 78 -17.66 3.45 21.87
C TYR A 78 -18.19 2.83 23.18
N LYS A 79 -19.51 2.69 23.33
CA LYS A 79 -20.14 2.07 24.52
C LYS A 79 -19.78 0.59 24.68
N SER A 80 -19.73 -0.19 23.59
CA SER A 80 -19.45 -1.63 23.63
C SER A 80 -18.02 -1.99 24.04
N ALA A 81 -17.04 -1.12 23.76
CA ALA A 81 -15.64 -1.35 24.11
C ALA A 81 -15.35 -1.14 25.60
N ARG A 82 -16.15 -0.31 26.29
CA ARG A 82 -16.02 -0.05 27.73
C ARG A 82 -16.62 -1.18 28.56
N GLU A 83 -17.65 -1.85 28.05
CA GLU A 83 -18.26 -3.04 28.66
C GLU A 83 -17.39 -4.29 28.50
N LEU A 84 -16.65 -4.44 27.39
CA LEU A 84 -15.67 -5.53 27.22
C LEU A 84 -14.47 -5.46 28.18
N GLY A 85 -14.21 -4.30 28.80
CA GLY A 85 -13.12 -4.13 29.76
C GLY A 85 -13.33 -4.89 31.07
N ASN A 86 -14.58 -5.17 31.44
CA ASN A 86 -14.93 -5.80 32.71
C ASN A 86 -15.09 -7.32 32.63
N ASP A 87 -15.13 -7.91 31.43
CA ASP A 87 -15.41 -9.34 31.21
C ASP A 87 -14.18 -10.15 30.78
N LYS A 88 -13.00 -9.81 31.35
CA LYS A 88 -11.71 -10.40 30.97
C LYS A 88 -11.53 -11.88 31.37
N ARG A 89 -12.41 -12.45 32.21
CA ARG A 89 -12.27 -13.82 32.74
C ARG A 89 -13.20 -14.87 32.12
N SER A 90 -14.23 -14.45 31.39
CA SER A 90 -15.27 -15.32 30.82
C SER A 90 -15.14 -15.54 29.30
N GLN A 91 -14.25 -14.79 28.62
CA GLN A 91 -14.14 -14.79 27.15
C GLN A 91 -12.99 -15.62 26.56
N ASP A 92 -12.11 -16.20 27.38
CA ASP A 92 -10.92 -16.92 26.89
C ASP A 92 -11.18 -18.38 26.48
N ASP A 93 -12.16 -19.06 27.08
CA ASP A 93 -12.44 -20.47 26.77
C ASP A 93 -13.40 -20.71 25.59
N ASP A 94 -14.23 -19.74 25.21
CA ASP A 94 -15.30 -19.93 24.19
C ASP A 94 -14.98 -19.38 22.78
N THR A 95 -13.75 -18.98 22.52
CA THR A 95 -13.39 -18.44 21.19
C THR A 95 -13.06 -19.54 20.19
N CYS A 96 -13.82 -19.61 19.08
CA CYS A 96 -13.57 -20.51 17.95
C CYS A 96 -12.08 -20.49 17.51
N ASP A 97 -11.52 -21.66 17.17
CA ASP A 97 -10.12 -21.77 16.77
C ASP A 97 -9.77 -20.92 15.54
N ALA A 98 -10.71 -20.73 14.61
CA ALA A 98 -10.54 -19.80 13.49
C ALA A 98 -10.43 -18.33 13.93
N CYS A 99 -11.05 -17.94 15.05
CA CYS A 99 -10.89 -16.59 15.62
C CYS A 99 -9.52 -16.42 16.29
N LYS A 100 -8.98 -17.49 16.89
CA LYS A 100 -7.63 -17.49 17.50
C LYS A 100 -6.56 -17.20 16.44
N THR A 101 -6.72 -17.71 15.21
CA THR A 101 -5.77 -17.46 14.11
C THR A 101 -5.66 -15.99 13.69
N CYS A 102 -6.70 -15.17 13.96
CA CYS A 102 -6.68 -13.73 13.68
C CYS A 102 -5.73 -12.94 14.61
N TRP A 103 -5.28 -13.58 15.67
CA TRP A 103 -4.43 -13.01 16.72
C TRP A 103 -3.05 -13.67 16.78
N TRP A 104 -2.67 -14.43 15.76
CA TRP A 104 -1.32 -15.00 15.70
C TRP A 104 -0.25 -13.92 15.59
N ASN A 105 0.83 -14.11 16.34
CA ASN A 105 2.11 -13.44 16.09
C ASN A 105 2.92 -14.23 15.04
N LYS A 106 4.20 -13.86 14.85
CA LYS A 106 5.13 -14.53 13.93
C LYS A 106 5.26 -16.04 14.15
N ASP A 107 5.10 -16.50 15.39
CA ASP A 107 5.31 -17.90 15.79
C ASP A 107 4.02 -18.71 15.84
N GLY A 108 2.86 -18.09 15.54
CA GLY A 108 1.54 -18.73 15.65
C GLY A 108 0.95 -18.69 17.06
N ASN A 109 1.56 -17.95 17.99
CA ASN A 109 1.02 -17.75 19.34
C ASN A 109 -0.07 -16.69 19.33
N VAL A 110 -1.15 -16.93 20.07
CA VAL A 110 -2.27 -15.97 20.21
C VAL A 110 -1.83 -14.83 21.11
N VAL A 111 -1.58 -13.65 20.53
CA VAL A 111 -1.22 -12.44 21.29
C VAL A 111 -2.26 -11.37 21.03
N ARG A 112 -2.98 -10.99 22.08
CA ARG A 112 -3.96 -9.90 22.05
C ARG A 112 -3.29 -8.61 22.50
N TYR A 113 -3.35 -7.60 21.65
CA TYR A 113 -2.80 -6.27 21.92
C TYR A 113 -3.91 -5.29 22.27
N THR A 114 -3.59 -4.30 23.09
CA THR A 114 -4.38 -3.08 23.31
C THR A 114 -3.72 -1.89 22.62
N GLU A 115 -4.43 -0.79 22.41
CA GLU A 115 -3.85 0.43 21.83
C GLU A 115 -2.67 0.99 22.65
N SER A 116 -2.71 0.81 23.97
CA SER A 116 -1.61 1.18 24.87
C SER A 116 -0.38 0.30 24.61
N SER A 117 -0.56 -1.02 24.50
CA SER A 117 0.55 -1.96 24.30
C SER A 117 1.33 -1.75 22.99
N ILE A 118 0.67 -1.23 21.95
CA ILE A 118 1.31 -0.91 20.67
C ILE A 118 1.83 0.54 20.58
N GLY A 119 1.57 1.35 21.60
CA GLY A 119 1.98 2.76 21.66
C GLY A 119 1.15 3.71 20.78
N VAL A 120 0.00 3.29 20.26
CA VAL A 120 -0.85 4.09 19.35
C VAL A 120 -1.36 5.37 20.01
N SER A 121 -1.60 5.34 21.31
CA SER A 121 -2.20 6.45 22.06
C SER A 121 -1.45 7.77 21.90
N HIS A 122 -0.13 7.72 21.74
CA HIS A 122 0.72 8.90 21.54
C HIS A 122 0.65 9.46 20.11
N TRP A 123 0.29 8.62 19.14
CA TRP A 123 0.30 8.96 17.72
C TRP A 123 -1.09 9.29 17.18
N ASN A 124 -2.14 8.82 17.85
CA ASN A 124 -3.51 8.89 17.35
C ASN A 124 -4.40 9.71 18.28
N HIS A 125 -4.70 10.93 17.86
CA HIS A 125 -5.64 11.84 18.53
C HIS A 125 -6.90 12.06 17.67
N PRO A 126 -8.02 12.54 18.24
CA PRO A 126 -9.26 12.74 17.49
C PRO A 126 -9.10 13.64 16.24
N GLY A 127 -8.25 14.67 16.32
CA GLY A 127 -7.95 15.56 15.20
C GLY A 127 -7.03 14.99 14.12
N SER A 128 -6.42 13.81 14.36
CA SER A 128 -5.45 13.20 13.47
C SER A 128 -6.03 12.85 12.10
N TRP A 129 -7.33 12.55 12.01
CA TRP A 129 -7.99 12.27 10.74
C TRP A 129 -8.17 13.53 9.89
N LEU A 130 -8.59 14.64 10.49
CA LEU A 130 -8.74 15.92 9.79
C LEU A 130 -7.37 16.43 9.33
N LEU A 131 -6.36 16.37 10.21
CA LEU A 131 -4.98 16.73 9.90
C LEU A 131 -4.45 15.97 8.67
N SER A 132 -4.73 14.66 8.60
CA SER A 132 -4.36 13.85 7.46
C SER A 132 -4.98 14.31 6.15
N ILE A 133 -6.26 14.67 6.17
CA ILE A 133 -6.97 15.13 4.99
C ILE A 133 -6.40 16.46 4.52
N ILE A 134 -6.13 17.38 5.47
CA ILE A 134 -5.47 18.65 5.19
C ILE A 134 -4.10 18.40 4.55
N ILE A 135 -3.25 17.56 5.14
CA ILE A 135 -1.93 17.23 4.59
C ILE A 135 -2.04 16.67 3.17
N LEU A 136 -2.97 15.76 2.92
CA LEU A 136 -3.17 15.16 1.59
C LEU A 136 -3.66 16.18 0.57
N PHE A 137 -4.64 17.02 0.91
CA PHE A 137 -5.11 18.09 0.02
C PHE A 137 -4.03 19.12 -0.26
N THR A 138 -3.27 19.54 0.76
CA THR A 138 -2.15 20.45 0.61
C THR A 138 -1.08 19.84 -0.29
N THR A 139 -0.70 18.57 -0.07
CA THR A 139 0.31 17.88 -0.90
C THR A 139 -0.14 17.78 -2.35
N ILE A 140 -1.39 17.36 -2.60
CA ILE A 140 -1.96 17.27 -3.95
C ILE A 140 -2.06 18.65 -4.60
N GLY A 141 -2.51 19.67 -3.86
CA GLY A 141 -2.60 21.05 -4.34
C GLY A 141 -1.24 21.62 -4.74
N LEU A 142 -0.20 21.37 -3.94
CA LEU A 142 1.18 21.76 -4.25
C LEU A 142 1.68 21.06 -5.52
N LEU A 143 1.42 19.76 -5.67
CA LEU A 143 1.80 18.99 -6.87
C LEU A 143 1.06 19.47 -8.13
N ILE A 144 -0.24 19.81 -8.02
CA ILE A 144 -1.02 20.39 -9.12
C ILE A 144 -0.47 21.77 -9.51
N ASN A 145 -0.12 22.60 -8.53
CA ASN A 145 0.47 23.90 -8.78
C ASN A 145 1.82 23.78 -9.52
N GLU A 146 2.68 22.86 -9.07
CA GLU A 146 3.95 22.53 -9.74
C GLU A 146 3.74 22.03 -11.17
N PHE A 147 2.75 21.18 -11.38
CA PHE A 147 2.39 20.68 -12.70
C PHE A 147 1.92 21.81 -13.64
N ARG A 148 1.00 22.66 -13.18
CA ARG A 148 0.51 23.84 -13.91
C ARG A 148 1.66 24.77 -14.31
N ARG A 149 2.56 25.06 -13.38
CA ARG A 149 3.73 25.91 -13.64
C ARG A 149 4.64 25.31 -14.70
N THR A 150 4.87 24.00 -14.64
CA THR A 150 5.69 23.30 -15.63
C THR A 150 5.09 23.38 -17.03
N ILE A 151 3.77 23.14 -17.15
CA ILE A 151 3.08 23.30 -18.42
C ILE A 151 3.25 24.73 -18.92
N ASN A 152 2.93 25.74 -18.11
CA ASN A 152 2.97 27.14 -18.54
C ASN A 152 4.37 27.60 -19.00
N THR A 153 5.43 27.06 -18.41
CA THR A 153 6.82 27.48 -18.71
C THR A 153 7.48 26.69 -19.84
N LYS A 154 7.07 25.43 -20.08
CA LYS A 154 7.75 24.51 -21.00
C LYS A 154 6.91 24.09 -22.19
N PHE A 155 5.59 24.19 -22.11
CA PHE A 155 4.69 23.88 -23.21
C PHE A 155 4.89 24.87 -24.38
N GLY A 156 4.69 24.40 -25.62
CA GLY A 156 4.93 25.18 -26.83
C GLY A 156 6.38 25.22 -27.32
N ASN A 157 7.39 25.01 -26.45
CA ASN A 157 8.80 25.03 -26.85
C ASN A 157 9.33 23.63 -27.21
N PRO A 158 9.67 23.33 -28.49
CA PRO A 158 10.10 21.99 -28.90
C PRO A 158 11.38 21.54 -28.19
N LYS A 159 12.32 22.47 -27.94
CA LYS A 159 13.57 22.20 -27.21
C LYS A 159 13.37 21.82 -25.74
N LYS A 160 12.20 22.12 -25.14
CA LYS A 160 11.88 21.86 -23.72
C LYS A 160 10.86 20.73 -23.55
N LEU A 161 10.36 20.16 -24.64
CA LEU A 161 9.29 19.16 -24.63
C LEU A 161 9.71 17.87 -23.92
N LEU A 162 10.93 17.38 -24.19
CA LEU A 162 11.47 16.21 -23.50
C LEU A 162 11.53 16.43 -21.98
N HIS A 163 11.92 17.63 -21.54
CA HIS A 163 11.98 17.97 -20.11
C HIS A 163 10.57 17.96 -19.50
N LEU A 164 9.60 18.51 -20.23
CA LEU A 164 8.21 18.53 -19.80
C LEU A 164 7.68 17.11 -19.60
N LEU A 165 7.95 16.20 -20.54
CA LEU A 165 7.51 14.81 -20.46
C LEU A 165 8.17 14.05 -19.31
N SER A 166 9.49 14.12 -19.14
CA SER A 166 10.18 13.43 -18.04
C SER A 166 9.75 13.99 -16.67
N TYR A 167 9.56 15.31 -16.55
CA TYR A 167 9.11 15.89 -15.29
C TYR A 167 7.63 15.61 -15.00
N THR A 168 6.80 15.50 -16.03
CA THR A 168 5.40 15.05 -15.89
C THR A 168 5.35 13.61 -15.40
N ALA A 169 6.16 12.72 -15.98
CA ALA A 169 6.27 11.33 -15.54
C ALA A 169 6.68 11.25 -14.06
N PHE A 170 7.67 12.06 -13.65
CA PHE A 170 8.09 12.20 -12.26
C PHE A 170 6.94 12.66 -11.34
N LEU A 171 6.32 13.81 -11.66
CA LEU A 171 5.25 14.38 -10.84
C LEU A 171 4.05 13.44 -10.71
N CYS A 172 3.64 12.80 -11.81
CA CYS A 172 2.57 11.81 -11.77
C CYS A 172 2.94 10.63 -10.87
N THR A 173 4.20 10.16 -10.93
CA THR A 173 4.65 9.00 -10.13
C THR A 173 4.57 9.30 -8.63
N VAL A 174 5.07 10.45 -8.19
CA VAL A 174 5.00 10.85 -6.77
C VAL A 174 3.58 11.20 -6.31
N SER A 175 2.69 11.58 -7.24
CA SER A 175 1.29 11.92 -6.94
C SER A 175 0.40 10.70 -6.68
N ILE A 176 0.79 9.50 -7.14
CA ILE A 176 -0.03 8.28 -7.00
C ILE A 176 -0.37 8.00 -5.54
N VAL A 177 0.62 8.06 -4.65
CA VAL A 177 0.46 7.73 -3.22
C VAL A 177 -0.53 8.66 -2.49
N PRO A 178 -0.39 10.00 -2.54
CA PRO A 178 -1.34 10.88 -1.89
C PRO A 178 -2.74 10.79 -2.52
N ILE A 179 -2.85 10.59 -3.84
CA ILE A 179 -4.14 10.39 -4.51
C ILE A 179 -4.81 9.10 -4.00
N MET A 180 -4.10 7.96 -4.00
CA MET A 180 -4.63 6.69 -3.51
C MET A 180 -5.07 6.79 -2.03
N SER A 181 -4.29 7.49 -1.21
CA SER A 181 -4.58 7.69 0.22
C SER A 181 -5.80 8.59 0.43
N LEU A 182 -5.93 9.66 -0.35
CA LEU A 182 -7.11 10.53 -0.31
C LEU A 182 -8.35 9.79 -0.80
N SER A 183 -8.28 9.09 -1.94
CA SER A 183 -9.37 8.29 -2.48
C SER A 183 -9.84 7.21 -1.50
N SER A 184 -8.92 6.56 -0.77
CA SER A 184 -9.28 5.61 0.28
C SER A 184 -10.10 6.28 1.40
N LYS A 185 -9.71 7.49 1.82
CA LYS A 185 -10.44 8.25 2.85
C LYS A 185 -11.79 8.77 2.38
N LEU A 186 -11.85 9.35 1.18
CA LEU A 186 -13.10 9.82 0.58
C LEU A 186 -14.07 8.65 0.46
N ARG A 187 -13.61 7.48 0.03
CA ARG A 187 -14.43 6.27 0.00
C ARG A 187 -14.94 5.90 1.40
N SER A 188 -14.05 5.86 2.40
CA SER A 188 -14.44 5.58 3.78
C SER A 188 -15.42 6.60 4.37
N ALA A 189 -15.47 7.83 3.84
CA ALA A 189 -16.36 8.90 4.29
C ALA A 189 -17.71 8.90 3.54
N PHE A 190 -17.70 8.67 2.23
CA PHE A 190 -18.87 8.83 1.35
C PHE A 190 -19.61 7.54 1.01
N SER A 191 -18.98 6.36 1.13
CA SER A 191 -19.58 5.11 0.65
C SER A 191 -19.63 4.02 1.72
N GLY A 192 -20.80 3.37 1.77
CA GLY A 192 -21.05 2.17 2.55
C GLY A 192 -20.30 0.94 2.02
N ARG A 193 -20.07 0.01 2.96
CA ARG A 193 -19.56 -1.37 2.89
C ARG A 193 -19.63 -2.05 1.50
N GLY A 194 -18.72 -1.73 0.58
CA GLY A 194 -18.61 -2.38 -0.74
C GLY A 194 -17.47 -3.41 -0.84
N PRO A 195 -17.66 -4.59 -1.46
CA PRO A 195 -16.74 -5.73 -1.45
C PRO A 195 -15.29 -5.43 -1.83
N GLY A 196 -14.34 -6.00 -1.07
CA GLY A 196 -12.96 -6.26 -1.53
C GLY A 196 -12.19 -5.05 -2.05
N SER A 197 -12.41 -3.86 -1.49
CA SER A 197 -11.79 -2.64 -2.01
C SER A 197 -10.30 -2.57 -1.72
N TRP A 198 -9.52 -2.22 -2.75
CA TRP A 198 -8.11 -1.85 -2.60
C TRP A 198 -7.90 -0.75 -1.55
N ALA A 199 -8.89 0.12 -1.34
CA ALA A 199 -8.84 1.20 -0.37
C ALA A 199 -8.67 0.68 1.07
N THR A 200 -9.22 -0.50 1.38
CA THR A 200 -9.12 -1.12 2.70
C THR A 200 -7.69 -1.53 3.03
N ALA A 201 -6.87 -1.88 2.02
CA ALA A 201 -5.46 -2.20 2.24
C ALA A 201 -4.64 -1.00 2.74
N ILE A 202 -5.08 0.24 2.45
CA ILE A 202 -4.46 1.49 2.89
C ILE A 202 -5.06 1.97 4.22
N ASN A 203 -6.01 1.24 4.81
CA ASN A 203 -6.58 1.59 6.10
C ASN A 203 -5.58 1.25 7.23
N ALA A 204 -5.42 2.17 8.19
CA ALA A 204 -4.54 1.96 9.34
C ALA A 204 -4.88 0.67 10.12
N ARG A 205 -6.16 0.32 10.24
CA ARG A 205 -6.60 -0.92 10.90
C ARG A 205 -6.10 -2.18 10.18
N PHE A 206 -6.16 -2.16 8.84
CA PHE A 206 -5.67 -3.26 8.03
C PHE A 206 -4.15 -3.41 8.19
N ILE A 207 -3.41 -2.31 8.08
CA ILE A 207 -1.95 -2.31 8.23
C ILE A 207 -1.54 -2.77 9.63
N VAL A 208 -2.15 -2.28 10.69
CA VAL A 208 -1.84 -2.71 12.07
C VAL A 208 -2.17 -4.19 12.27
N ARG A 209 -3.28 -4.68 11.71
CA ARG A 209 -3.56 -6.13 11.72
C ARG A 209 -2.48 -6.94 11.00
N ARG A 210 -1.95 -6.44 9.88
CA ARG A 210 -0.86 -7.09 9.14
C ARG A 210 0.44 -7.09 9.92
N LEU A 211 0.81 -5.95 10.50
CA LEU A 211 2.06 -5.77 11.24
C LEU A 211 2.18 -6.69 12.46
N GLN A 212 1.06 -7.12 13.04
CA GLN A 212 1.06 -8.11 14.12
C GLN A 212 1.79 -9.41 13.77
N PHE A 213 1.68 -9.90 12.53
CA PHE A 213 2.37 -11.12 12.09
C PHE A 213 3.90 -10.95 12.03
N LEU A 214 4.41 -9.71 12.06
CA LEU A 214 5.85 -9.43 12.11
C LEU A 214 6.40 -9.42 13.54
N ASP A 215 5.52 -9.31 14.55
CA ASP A 215 5.86 -9.12 15.96
C ASP A 215 6.95 -8.03 16.18
N PRO A 216 6.66 -6.78 15.78
CA PRO A 216 7.68 -5.72 15.75
C PRO A 216 8.15 -5.29 17.13
N ALA A 217 7.39 -5.60 18.19
CA ALA A 217 7.74 -5.34 19.57
C ALA A 217 8.97 -6.17 20.01
N LYS A 218 8.97 -7.48 19.70
CA LYS A 218 10.03 -8.40 20.14
C LYS A 218 11.19 -8.50 19.15
N ASN A 219 10.89 -8.52 17.85
CA ASN A 219 11.89 -8.83 16.81
C ASN A 219 12.38 -7.59 16.06
N GLY A 220 11.79 -6.41 16.33
CA GLY A 220 11.92 -5.25 15.45
C GLY A 220 11.26 -5.47 14.09
N TYR A 221 11.53 -4.59 13.14
CA TYR A 221 10.98 -4.70 11.78
C TYR A 221 11.93 -5.45 10.84
N PRO A 222 11.40 -6.31 9.95
CA PRO A 222 12.21 -6.95 8.92
C PRO A 222 12.70 -5.92 7.91
N GLY A 223 13.89 -6.16 7.34
CA GLY A 223 14.41 -5.35 6.24
C GLY A 223 14.93 -3.97 6.67
N LYS A 224 15.74 -3.90 7.74
CA LYS A 224 16.37 -2.65 8.19
C LYS A 224 17.14 -1.92 7.07
N ILE A 225 17.88 -2.68 6.26
CA ILE A 225 18.59 -2.16 5.09
C ILE A 225 17.61 -1.54 4.08
N PHE A 226 16.47 -2.20 3.86
CA PHE A 226 15.44 -1.71 2.94
C PHE A 226 14.77 -0.45 3.46
N LEU A 227 14.52 -0.34 4.77
CA LEU A 227 14.06 0.91 5.39
C LEU A 227 15.06 2.05 5.12
N VAL A 228 16.35 1.82 5.39
CA VAL A 228 17.39 2.83 5.15
C VAL A 228 17.37 3.25 3.68
N ALA A 229 17.25 2.31 2.74
CA ALA A 229 17.12 2.62 1.32
C ALA A 229 15.87 3.48 1.02
N CYS A 230 14.71 3.13 1.59
CA CYS A 230 13.45 3.87 1.41
C CYS A 230 13.45 5.27 2.02
N LEU A 231 14.29 5.56 3.02
CA LEU A 231 14.37 6.88 3.66
C LEU A 231 15.51 7.72 3.07
N VAL A 232 16.68 7.13 2.90
CA VAL A 232 17.90 7.85 2.50
C VAL A 232 17.93 8.10 0.99
N TRP A 233 17.52 7.14 0.15
CA TRP A 233 17.59 7.33 -1.30
C TRP A 233 16.70 8.48 -1.81
N PRO A 234 15.42 8.60 -1.38
CA PRO A 234 14.62 9.77 -1.73
C PRO A 234 15.25 11.10 -1.29
N VAL A 235 15.84 11.14 -0.09
CA VAL A 235 16.51 12.36 0.41
C VAL A 235 17.74 12.68 -0.42
N LEU A 236 18.55 11.69 -0.81
CA LEU A 236 19.71 11.89 -1.68
C LEU A 236 19.27 12.39 -3.07
N CYS A 237 18.21 11.85 -3.64
CA CYS A 237 17.62 12.35 -4.89
C CYS A 237 17.17 13.81 -4.75
N ALA A 238 16.50 14.15 -3.65
CA ALA A 238 16.06 15.52 -3.38
C ALA A 238 17.23 16.50 -3.20
N VAL A 239 18.27 16.11 -2.46
CA VAL A 239 19.48 16.93 -2.27
C VAL A 239 20.21 17.13 -3.60
N PHE A 240 20.36 16.06 -4.38
CA PHE A 240 20.99 16.15 -5.70
C PHE A 240 20.16 17.05 -6.64
N ARG A 241 18.84 16.95 -6.58
CA ARG A 241 17.93 17.85 -7.31
C ARG A 241 18.10 19.31 -6.90
N CYS A 242 18.17 19.61 -5.61
CA CYS A 242 18.47 20.96 -5.11
C CYS A 242 19.81 21.45 -5.65
N TYR A 243 20.85 20.60 -5.61
CA TYR A 243 22.17 20.94 -6.13
C TYR A 243 22.13 21.28 -7.63
N VAL A 244 21.45 20.47 -8.44
CA VAL A 244 21.35 20.71 -9.89
C VAL A 244 20.52 21.95 -10.22
N ILE A 245 19.37 22.13 -9.57
CA ILE A 245 18.44 23.22 -9.89
C ILE A 245 18.92 24.57 -9.31
N LEU A 246 19.40 24.60 -8.08
CA LEU A 246 19.79 25.84 -7.40
C LEU A 246 21.27 26.16 -7.57
N GLY A 247 22.14 25.14 -7.61
CA GLY A 247 23.59 25.32 -7.67
C GLY A 247 24.13 25.57 -9.08
N LEU A 248 23.47 25.05 -10.12
CA LEU A 248 23.90 25.20 -11.52
C LEU A 248 23.05 26.18 -12.33
N SER A 249 21.96 26.72 -11.76
CA SER A 249 21.16 27.75 -12.41
C SER A 249 21.67 29.13 -12.00
N ASN A 250 22.17 29.91 -12.96
CA ASN A 250 22.67 31.28 -12.73
C ASN A 250 21.58 32.28 -12.28
N LYS A 251 20.31 31.87 -12.18
CA LYS A 251 19.22 32.65 -11.59
C LYS A 251 18.51 31.80 -10.55
N GLN A 252 18.83 32.04 -9.29
CA GLN A 252 18.14 31.41 -8.16
C GLN A 252 16.83 32.15 -7.92
N THR A 253 15.71 31.52 -8.26
CA THR A 253 14.39 32.04 -7.86
C THR A 253 13.91 31.34 -6.61
N THR A 254 13.20 32.06 -5.75
CA THR A 254 12.52 31.49 -4.56
C THR A 254 11.57 30.37 -4.95
N GLU A 255 11.00 30.45 -6.15
CA GLU A 255 10.10 29.47 -6.72
C GLU A 255 10.78 28.13 -7.07
N ASP A 256 12.05 28.15 -7.50
CA ASP A 256 12.81 26.93 -7.79
C ASP A 256 13.17 26.18 -6.49
N ALA A 257 13.47 26.92 -5.42
CA ALA A 257 13.73 26.34 -4.11
C ALA A 257 12.48 25.65 -3.54
N LEU A 258 11.32 26.30 -3.66
CA LEU A 258 10.04 25.73 -3.25
C LEU A 258 9.70 24.45 -4.02
N SER A 259 9.97 24.41 -5.33
CA SER A 259 9.80 23.21 -6.16
C SER A 259 10.61 22.02 -5.65
N CYS A 260 11.87 22.26 -5.29
CA CYS A 260 12.76 21.21 -4.80
C CYS A 260 12.28 20.65 -3.45
N ILE A 261 11.80 21.52 -2.56
CA ILE A 261 11.23 21.12 -1.27
C ILE A 261 9.97 20.28 -1.48
N ILE A 262 9.05 20.71 -2.35
CA ILE A 262 7.81 19.96 -2.65
C ILE A 262 8.13 18.60 -3.25
N ALA A 263 9.03 18.56 -4.25
CA ALA A 263 9.45 17.31 -4.88
C ALA A 263 10.11 16.36 -3.87
N GLY A 264 11.01 16.87 -3.02
CA GLY A 264 11.67 16.09 -1.99
C GLY A 264 10.71 15.54 -0.94
N LEU A 265 9.75 16.36 -0.47
CA LEU A 265 8.71 15.91 0.45
C LEU A 265 7.84 14.82 -0.17
N ALA A 266 7.45 14.98 -1.45
CA ALA A 266 6.65 13.99 -2.16
C ALA A 266 7.42 12.66 -2.37
N GLN A 267 8.70 12.73 -2.73
CA GLN A 267 9.58 11.56 -2.82
C GLN A 267 9.73 10.84 -1.47
N PHE A 268 9.84 11.59 -0.38
CA PHE A 268 9.94 11.04 0.97
C PHE A 268 8.65 10.35 1.42
N ILE A 269 7.49 10.97 1.17
CA ILE A 269 6.16 10.38 1.39
C ILE A 269 6.03 9.08 0.60
N TRP A 270 6.46 9.08 -0.66
CA TRP A 270 6.49 7.91 -1.52
C TRP A 270 7.38 6.79 -0.94
N GLY A 271 8.60 7.11 -0.49
CA GLY A 271 9.52 6.16 0.13
C GLY A 271 8.94 5.50 1.38
N CYS A 272 8.28 6.27 2.25
CA CYS A 272 7.57 5.74 3.43
C CYS A 272 6.47 4.76 3.03
N PHE A 273 5.68 5.08 1.99
CA PHE A 273 4.60 4.23 1.51
C PHE A 273 5.13 2.91 0.92
N VAL A 274 6.21 2.97 0.15
CA VAL A 274 6.87 1.79 -0.42
C VAL A 274 7.37 0.85 0.68
N PHE A 275 7.91 1.41 1.78
CA PHE A 275 8.28 0.62 2.95
C PHE A 275 7.06 -0.07 3.60
N LEU A 276 5.91 0.60 3.69
CA LEU A 276 4.68 -0.03 4.19
C LEU A 276 4.21 -1.17 3.30
N ILE A 277 4.29 -1.05 1.97
CA ILE A 277 4.00 -2.16 1.04
C ILE A 277 4.94 -3.34 1.32
N TYR A 278 6.22 -3.10 1.53
CA TYR A 278 7.18 -4.15 1.87
C TYR A 278 6.81 -4.88 3.17
N LEU A 279 6.44 -4.15 4.22
CA LEU A 279 6.01 -4.75 5.48
C LEU A 279 4.73 -5.57 5.31
N MET A 280 3.74 -5.06 4.58
CA MET A 280 2.51 -5.81 4.25
C MET A 280 2.85 -7.09 3.50
N ARG A 281 3.71 -7.03 2.49
CA ARG A 281 4.16 -8.21 1.74
C ARG A 281 4.79 -9.27 2.65
N ARG A 282 5.74 -8.86 3.50
CA ARG A 282 6.42 -9.78 4.43
C ARG A 282 5.45 -10.39 5.43
N SER A 283 4.45 -9.64 5.91
CA SER A 283 3.45 -10.19 6.81
C SER A 283 2.60 -11.28 6.17
N PHE A 284 2.24 -11.15 4.88
CA PHE A 284 1.55 -12.22 4.16
C PHE A 284 2.40 -13.47 3.98
N GLN A 285 3.69 -13.32 3.69
CA GLN A 285 4.59 -14.47 3.58
C GLN A 285 4.65 -15.27 4.88
N ILE A 286 4.72 -14.59 6.03
CA ILE A 286 4.72 -15.23 7.36
C ILE A 286 3.35 -15.84 7.67
N GLN A 287 2.27 -15.10 7.43
CA GLN A 287 0.92 -15.59 7.70
C GLN A 287 0.61 -16.86 6.89
N LEU A 288 0.99 -16.89 5.60
CA LEU A 288 0.76 -18.05 4.75
C LEU A 288 1.57 -19.27 5.22
N ASP A 289 2.80 -19.09 5.69
CA ASP A 289 3.57 -20.19 6.30
C ASP A 289 2.89 -20.75 7.56
N LEU A 290 2.37 -19.86 8.43
CA LEU A 290 1.61 -20.28 9.60
C LEU A 290 0.32 -21.03 9.22
N VAL A 291 -0.37 -20.56 8.19
CA VAL A 291 -1.57 -21.23 7.66
C VAL A 291 -1.22 -22.61 7.13
N LEU A 292 -0.09 -22.78 6.42
CA LEU A 292 0.35 -24.12 5.97
C LEU A 292 0.54 -25.09 7.13
N ARG A 293 1.19 -24.65 8.22
CA ARG A 293 1.37 -25.46 9.43
C ARG A 293 0.03 -25.80 10.09
N PHE A 294 -0.89 -24.83 10.12
CA PHE A 294 -2.23 -25.04 10.65
C PHE A 294 -3.04 -26.04 9.84
N LEU A 295 -3.03 -25.92 8.50
CA LEU A 295 -3.70 -26.86 7.60
C LEU A 295 -3.18 -28.30 7.79
N LYS A 296 -1.87 -28.45 8.00
CA LYS A 296 -1.27 -29.75 8.29
C LYS A 296 -1.69 -30.30 9.67
N THR A 297 -1.80 -29.44 10.67
CA THR A 297 -2.14 -29.85 12.05
C THR A 297 -3.62 -30.22 12.17
N MET A 298 -4.49 -29.53 11.44
CA MET A 298 -5.95 -29.71 11.48
C MET A 298 -6.45 -30.61 10.33
N GLU A 299 -5.62 -31.56 9.89
CA GLU A 299 -5.94 -32.48 8.80
C GLU A 299 -7.24 -33.23 9.09
N GLY A 300 -8.23 -33.11 8.21
CA GLY A 300 -9.53 -33.75 8.34
C GLY A 300 -10.66 -32.80 8.74
N GLN A 301 -10.34 -31.64 9.32
CA GLN A 301 -11.32 -30.60 9.64
C GLN A 301 -11.45 -29.60 8.47
N THR A 302 -12.11 -30.03 7.39
CA THR A 302 -12.26 -29.26 6.14
C THR A 302 -12.90 -27.89 6.35
N GLU A 303 -13.99 -27.81 7.12
CA GLU A 303 -14.70 -26.55 7.34
C GLU A 303 -13.86 -25.51 8.08
N LEU A 304 -13.14 -25.92 9.12
CA LEU A 304 -12.29 -25.02 9.91
C LEU A 304 -11.16 -24.45 9.04
N CYS A 305 -10.49 -25.34 8.30
CA CYS A 305 -9.44 -24.98 7.36
C CYS A 305 -9.96 -24.00 6.29
N GLN A 306 -11.15 -24.26 5.74
CA GLN A 306 -11.78 -23.40 4.75
C GLN A 306 -12.12 -22.01 5.32
N ARG A 307 -12.61 -21.91 6.56
CA ARG A 307 -12.92 -20.62 7.20
C ARG A 307 -11.68 -19.76 7.35
N VAL A 308 -10.57 -20.34 7.82
CA VAL A 308 -9.27 -19.64 7.94
C VAL A 308 -8.77 -19.22 6.56
N LEU A 309 -8.82 -20.14 5.59
CA LEU A 309 -8.33 -19.89 4.24
C LEU A 309 -9.12 -18.79 3.54
N ARG A 310 -10.46 -18.78 3.67
CA ARG A 310 -11.32 -17.74 3.11
C ARG A 310 -10.93 -16.36 3.64
N GLN A 311 -10.72 -16.24 4.95
CA GLN A 311 -10.33 -14.97 5.57
C GLN A 311 -8.99 -14.46 5.04
N VAL A 312 -7.98 -15.33 4.99
CA VAL A 312 -6.64 -14.97 4.49
C VAL A 312 -6.69 -14.58 3.02
N THR A 313 -7.50 -15.29 2.22
CA THR A 313 -7.61 -15.03 0.78
C THR A 313 -8.26 -13.70 0.49
N GLU A 314 -9.31 -13.31 1.24
CA GLU A 314 -9.96 -12.00 1.09
C GLU A 314 -9.02 -10.86 1.48
N ASP A 315 -8.28 -11.01 2.58
CA ASP A 315 -7.27 -10.03 2.99
C ASP A 315 -6.16 -9.90 1.94
N PHE A 316 -5.71 -11.03 1.38
CA PHE A 316 -4.69 -11.05 0.33
C PHE A 316 -5.21 -10.44 -0.98
N ARG A 317 -6.48 -10.68 -1.34
CA ARG A 317 -7.13 -10.06 -2.52
C ARG A 317 -7.12 -8.53 -2.42
N CYS A 318 -7.46 -7.98 -1.24
CA CYS A 318 -7.42 -6.53 -1.01
C CYS A 318 -6.01 -5.96 -1.21
N PHE A 319 -4.99 -6.60 -0.63
CA PHE A 319 -3.59 -6.20 -0.78
C PHE A 319 -3.12 -6.29 -2.24
N ARG A 320 -3.40 -7.41 -2.91
CA ARG A 320 -3.03 -7.63 -4.31
C ARG A 320 -3.68 -6.60 -5.23
N HIS A 321 -4.95 -6.28 -5.01
CA HIS A 321 -5.65 -5.26 -5.80
C HIS A 321 -5.04 -3.87 -5.60
N CYS A 322 -4.67 -3.50 -4.36
CA CYS A 322 -3.97 -2.26 -4.06
C CYS A 322 -2.60 -2.18 -4.74
N VAL A 323 -1.76 -3.21 -4.60
CA VAL A 323 -0.44 -3.29 -5.24
C VAL A 323 -0.58 -3.23 -6.76
N ARG A 324 -1.59 -3.90 -7.34
CA ARG A 324 -1.82 -3.88 -8.77
C ARG A 324 -2.17 -2.49 -9.28
N ILE A 325 -3.08 -1.77 -8.63
CA ILE A 325 -3.41 -0.37 -9.01
C ILE A 325 -2.16 0.50 -8.94
N TYR A 326 -1.39 0.37 -7.86
CA TYR A 326 -0.13 1.08 -7.69
C TYR A 326 0.86 0.79 -8.82
N MET A 327 1.17 -0.49 -9.10
CA MET A 327 2.14 -0.88 -10.13
C MET A 327 1.64 -0.57 -11.55
N THR A 328 0.32 -0.68 -11.80
CA THR A 328 -0.29 -0.32 -13.09
C THR A 328 -0.16 1.18 -13.37
N ALA A 329 -0.15 2.02 -12.32
CA ALA A 329 0.07 3.45 -12.48
C ALA A 329 1.57 3.80 -12.58
N VAL A 330 2.43 3.18 -11.75
CA VAL A 330 3.87 3.51 -11.68
C VAL A 330 4.65 3.01 -12.90
N ILE A 331 4.41 1.77 -13.37
CA ILE A 331 5.21 1.16 -14.44
C ILE A 331 5.13 1.98 -15.75
N PRO A 332 3.95 2.35 -16.27
CA PRO A 332 3.88 3.10 -17.52
C PRO A 332 4.53 4.49 -17.40
N LEU A 333 4.43 5.14 -16.23
CA LEU A 333 5.11 6.42 -15.99
C LEU A 333 6.63 6.25 -15.94
N CYS A 334 7.14 5.16 -15.35
CA CYS A 334 8.56 4.84 -15.39
C CYS A 334 9.02 4.54 -16.82
N VAL A 335 8.23 3.82 -17.62
CA VAL A 335 8.52 3.58 -19.05
C VAL A 335 8.58 4.90 -19.82
N LEU A 336 7.63 5.82 -19.60
CA LEU A 336 7.67 7.16 -20.18
C LEU A 336 8.92 7.94 -19.77
N GLY A 337 9.31 7.85 -18.50
CA GLY A 337 10.55 8.43 -17.99
C GLY A 337 11.79 7.86 -18.69
N ILE A 338 11.85 6.54 -18.85
CA ILE A 338 12.97 5.85 -19.53
C ILE A 338 13.04 6.26 -21.00
N THR A 339 11.93 6.19 -21.74
CA THR A 339 11.92 6.50 -23.18
C THR A 339 12.29 7.95 -23.43
N THR A 340 11.73 8.88 -22.64
CA THR A 340 12.07 10.30 -22.74
C THR A 340 13.54 10.57 -22.44
N ASN A 341 14.11 9.93 -21.43
CA ASN A 341 15.49 10.15 -21.02
C ASN A 341 16.51 9.49 -21.97
N LEU A 342 16.19 8.31 -22.52
CA LEU A 342 17.01 7.67 -23.56
C LEU A 342 17.07 8.53 -24.82
N THR A 343 15.94 9.07 -25.28
CA THR A 343 15.93 9.99 -26.43
C THR A 343 16.71 11.27 -26.12
N TRP A 344 16.58 11.81 -24.90
CA TRP A 344 17.39 12.95 -24.49
C TRP A 344 18.89 12.62 -24.59
N GLN A 345 19.31 11.48 -24.05
CA GLN A 345 20.69 11.05 -24.09
C GLN A 345 21.22 10.91 -25.53
N TYR A 346 20.42 10.31 -26.42
CA TYR A 346 20.76 10.21 -27.84
C TYR A 346 20.96 11.59 -28.47
N MET A 347 20.05 12.53 -28.23
CA MET A 347 20.15 13.90 -28.74
C MET A 347 21.38 14.64 -28.21
N LEU A 348 21.75 14.43 -26.94
CA LEU A 348 22.96 15.01 -26.35
C LEU A 348 24.24 14.48 -27.00
N HIS A 349 24.28 13.19 -27.32
CA HIS A 349 25.46 12.57 -27.95
C HIS A 349 25.55 12.86 -29.45
N ALA A 350 24.42 13.01 -30.15
CA ALA A 350 24.40 13.36 -31.57
C ALA A 350 24.80 14.83 -31.84
N THR A 351 24.74 15.68 -30.81
CA THR A 351 25.14 17.08 -30.92
C THR A 351 26.62 17.21 -30.55
N ASP A 352 27.53 17.05 -31.52
CA ASP A 352 29.00 17.22 -31.40
C ASP A 352 29.43 18.68 -31.09
N ALA A 353 28.80 19.33 -30.12
CA ALA A 353 29.13 20.68 -29.72
C ALA A 353 30.25 20.70 -28.67
N LYS A 354 31.19 21.64 -28.83
CA LYS A 354 32.24 21.95 -27.84
C LYS A 354 31.63 22.05 -26.43
N PRO A 355 32.35 21.60 -25.37
CA PRO A 355 31.83 21.59 -24.01
C PRO A 355 31.51 23.02 -23.55
N SER A 356 30.25 23.41 -23.65
CA SER A 356 29.71 24.61 -23.04
C SER A 356 29.19 24.28 -21.64
N GLU A 357 29.16 25.29 -20.77
CA GLU A 357 28.61 25.18 -19.41
C GLU A 357 27.16 24.63 -19.43
N SER A 358 26.39 24.99 -20.46
CA SER A 358 25.03 24.48 -20.70
C SER A 358 24.97 22.97 -20.98
N LEU A 359 26.00 22.38 -21.60
CA LEU A 359 26.07 20.94 -21.87
C LEU A 359 26.31 20.15 -20.57
N ASN A 360 27.14 20.68 -19.67
CA ASN A 360 27.39 20.07 -18.36
C ASN A 360 26.11 20.07 -17.50
N THR A 361 25.39 21.19 -17.44
CA THR A 361 24.11 21.25 -16.71
C THR A 361 23.09 20.24 -17.26
N GLN A 362 23.01 20.06 -18.58
CA GLN A 362 22.13 19.05 -19.19
C GLN A 362 22.53 17.60 -18.84
N LYS A 363 23.83 17.31 -18.74
CA LYS A 363 24.31 15.99 -18.29
C LYS A 363 23.90 15.71 -16.84
N TYR A 364 24.04 16.69 -15.94
CA TYR A 364 23.62 16.53 -14.54
C TYR A 364 22.10 16.33 -14.39
N ILE A 365 21.29 17.04 -15.18
CA ILE A 365 19.83 16.83 -15.22
C ILE A 365 19.49 15.41 -15.69
N ASN A 366 20.18 14.89 -16.71
CA ASN A 366 19.98 13.52 -17.18
C ASN A 366 20.33 12.48 -16.10
N ILE A 367 21.46 12.65 -15.40
CA ILE A 367 21.85 11.80 -14.27
C ILE A 367 20.80 11.84 -13.15
N MET A 368 20.29 13.04 -12.82
CA MET A 368 19.24 13.21 -11.82
C MET A 368 17.98 12.41 -12.18
N ILE A 369 17.53 12.50 -13.43
CA ILE A 369 16.35 11.76 -13.91
C ILE A 369 16.60 10.25 -13.84
N TRP A 370 17.78 9.76 -14.22
CA TRP A 370 18.13 8.34 -14.09
C TRP A 370 18.12 7.86 -12.64
N LEU A 371 18.62 8.66 -11.70
CA LEU A 371 18.59 8.33 -10.27
C LEU A 371 17.15 8.23 -9.76
N GLU A 372 16.27 9.15 -10.15
CA GLU A 372 14.86 9.13 -9.78
C GLU A 372 14.13 7.92 -10.37
N ILE A 373 14.29 7.64 -11.66
CA ILE A 373 13.71 6.46 -12.33
C ILE A 373 14.20 5.17 -11.67
N SER A 374 15.51 5.05 -11.44
CA SER A 374 16.12 3.87 -10.83
C SER A 374 15.59 3.65 -9.43
N MET A 375 15.43 4.71 -8.64
CA MET A 375 14.82 4.67 -7.31
C MET A 375 13.38 4.13 -7.38
N PHE A 376 12.53 4.67 -8.27
CA PHE A 376 11.13 4.24 -8.41
C PHE A 376 11.01 2.76 -8.78
N ILE A 377 11.81 2.30 -9.75
CA ILE A 377 11.77 0.92 -10.24
C ILE A 377 12.36 -0.02 -9.19
N CYS A 378 13.55 0.26 -8.66
CA CYS A 378 14.24 -0.66 -7.75
C CYS A 378 13.48 -0.80 -6.42
N LEU A 379 13.14 0.31 -5.77
CA LEU A 379 12.45 0.24 -4.48
C LEU A 379 11.02 -0.28 -4.64
N GLY A 380 10.32 0.12 -5.70
CA GLY A 380 8.98 -0.40 -6.02
C GLY A 380 8.98 -1.91 -6.26
N ALA A 381 9.87 -2.41 -7.12
CA ALA A 381 9.98 -3.84 -7.43
C ALA A 381 10.40 -4.67 -6.22
N VAL A 382 11.35 -4.19 -5.40
CA VAL A 382 11.78 -4.90 -4.18
C VAL A 382 10.67 -4.92 -3.13
N ALA A 383 9.92 -3.82 -2.96
CA ALA A 383 8.81 -3.76 -2.02
C ALA A 383 7.71 -4.76 -2.35
N VAL A 384 7.35 -4.86 -3.64
CA VAL A 384 6.32 -5.78 -4.14
C VAL A 384 6.83 -7.20 -4.30
N GLY A 385 8.13 -7.41 -4.53
CA GLY A 385 8.71 -8.70 -4.88
C GLY A 385 8.60 -9.06 -6.36
N GLY A 386 8.54 -8.05 -7.24
CA GLY A 386 8.29 -8.19 -8.66
C GLY A 386 7.30 -7.13 -9.16
N ILE A 387 6.57 -7.46 -10.23
CA ILE A 387 5.53 -6.60 -10.83
C ILE A 387 4.16 -6.85 -10.19
N ASP A 388 3.87 -8.10 -9.81
CA ASP A 388 2.64 -8.51 -9.12
C ASP A 388 3.01 -9.32 -7.86
N ALA A 389 2.19 -9.20 -6.81
CA ALA A 389 2.27 -10.00 -5.60
C ALA A 389 1.79 -11.46 -5.82
N LYS A 390 1.37 -11.83 -7.05
CA LYS A 390 0.87 -13.16 -7.40
C LYS A 390 1.81 -14.30 -6.98
N HIS A 391 3.13 -14.09 -7.10
CA HIS A 391 4.14 -15.09 -6.73
C HIS A 391 3.98 -15.63 -5.30
N ILE A 392 3.51 -14.80 -4.36
CA ILE A 392 3.28 -15.22 -2.96
C ILE A 392 2.18 -16.27 -2.87
N TRP A 393 1.12 -16.06 -3.64
CA TRP A 393 -0.03 -16.96 -3.69
C TRP A 393 0.30 -18.25 -4.45
N GLU A 394 1.01 -18.15 -5.56
CA GLU A 394 1.46 -19.31 -6.33
C GLU A 394 2.38 -20.22 -5.50
N MET A 395 3.35 -19.63 -4.78
CA MET A 395 4.22 -20.39 -3.87
C MET A 395 3.43 -21.06 -2.73
N PHE A 396 2.41 -20.39 -2.21
CA PHE A 396 1.52 -20.98 -1.20
C PHE A 396 0.68 -22.14 -1.76
N GLN A 397 0.09 -21.98 -2.94
CA GLN A 397 -0.63 -23.06 -3.63
C GLN A 397 0.30 -24.26 -3.87
N LEU A 398 1.50 -24.02 -4.42
CA LEU A 398 2.51 -25.07 -4.63
C LEU A 398 2.87 -25.78 -3.33
N SER A 399 3.03 -25.04 -2.23
CA SER A 399 3.31 -25.64 -0.92
C SER A 399 2.16 -26.53 -0.44
N ILE A 400 0.90 -26.15 -0.69
CA ILE A 400 -0.26 -27.00 -0.39
C ILE A 400 -0.28 -28.27 -1.24
N TYR A 401 0.06 -28.18 -2.53
CA TYR A 401 0.21 -29.37 -3.38
C TYR A 401 1.28 -30.31 -2.85
N CYS A 402 2.43 -29.79 -2.41
CA CYS A 402 3.53 -30.59 -1.86
C CYS A 402 3.21 -31.22 -0.49
N LEU A 403 2.30 -30.62 0.29
CA LEU A 403 1.90 -31.13 1.61
C LEU A 403 0.88 -32.27 1.56
N GLN A 404 0.40 -32.63 0.37
CA GLN A 404 -0.64 -33.64 0.19
C GLN A 404 -0.22 -35.00 0.75
N SER A 405 -0.87 -35.43 1.83
CA SER A 405 -0.72 -36.79 2.36
C SER A 405 -1.55 -37.78 1.54
N SER A 406 -1.10 -39.03 1.44
CA SER A 406 -1.88 -40.12 0.82
C SER A 406 -3.09 -40.51 1.67
N HIS A 407 -3.01 -40.35 3.00
CA HIS A 407 -4.02 -40.79 3.95
C HIS A 407 -5.30 -39.93 3.94
N GLN A 408 -5.22 -38.63 3.61
CA GLN A 408 -6.40 -37.75 3.53
C GLN A 408 -6.49 -37.01 2.19
N ARG A 409 -6.33 -37.74 1.09
CA ARG A 409 -6.31 -37.16 -0.26
C ARG A 409 -7.56 -36.35 -0.61
N SER A 410 -8.73 -36.75 -0.10
CA SER A 410 -10.01 -36.04 -0.32
C SER A 410 -10.03 -34.65 0.30
N HIS A 411 -9.50 -34.49 1.52
CA HIS A 411 -9.36 -33.21 2.23
C HIS A 411 -8.49 -32.23 1.42
N TRP A 412 -7.28 -32.67 1.03
CA TRP A 412 -6.36 -31.84 0.24
C TRP A 412 -6.92 -31.48 -1.14
N ASN A 413 -7.56 -32.43 -1.83
CA ASN A 413 -8.20 -32.17 -3.11
C ASN A 413 -9.33 -31.13 -3.00
N TYR A 414 -10.09 -31.14 -1.90
CA TYR A 414 -11.13 -30.14 -1.64
C TYR A 414 -10.53 -28.74 -1.46
N LEU A 415 -9.49 -28.61 -0.63
CA LEU A 415 -8.80 -27.33 -0.40
C LEU A 415 -8.18 -26.78 -1.69
N ILE A 416 -7.55 -27.64 -2.48
CA ILE A 416 -6.96 -27.28 -3.78
C ILE A 416 -8.04 -26.77 -4.75
N ARG A 417 -9.19 -27.48 -4.85
CA ARG A 417 -10.32 -27.04 -5.68
C ARG A 417 -10.84 -25.69 -5.23
N TYR A 418 -10.96 -25.47 -3.92
CA TYR A 418 -11.35 -24.18 -3.37
C TYR A 418 -10.35 -23.08 -3.76
N LEU A 419 -9.05 -23.30 -3.58
CA LEU A 419 -8.00 -22.33 -3.96
C LEU A 419 -8.00 -21.99 -5.44
N LYS A 420 -8.24 -22.98 -6.31
CA LYS A 420 -8.33 -22.79 -7.76
C LYS A 420 -9.59 -22.01 -8.14
N HIS A 421 -10.69 -22.18 -7.40
CA HIS A 421 -11.93 -21.44 -7.62
C HIS A 421 -11.81 -19.97 -7.20
N VAL A 422 -11.07 -19.69 -6.12
CA VAL A 422 -10.85 -18.32 -5.62
C VAL A 422 -9.81 -17.56 -6.45
N GLU A 423 -9.01 -18.24 -7.27
CA GLU A 423 -8.08 -17.60 -8.20
C GLU A 423 -8.84 -16.91 -9.36
N GLU A 424 -9.25 -15.67 -9.12
CA GLU A 424 -9.80 -14.81 -10.17
C GLU A 424 -8.75 -14.52 -11.24
N ARG A 425 -9.10 -14.81 -12.50
CA ARG A 425 -8.37 -14.37 -13.69
C ARG A 425 -8.37 -12.85 -13.73
N THR A 426 -7.34 -12.27 -13.14
CA THR A 426 -7.08 -10.85 -13.20
C THR A 426 -6.22 -10.59 -14.44
N PRO A 427 -6.63 -9.70 -15.36
CA PRO A 427 -5.79 -9.39 -16.52
C PRO A 427 -4.46 -8.84 -16.02
N ALA A 428 -3.34 -9.32 -16.57
CA ALA A 428 -2.02 -8.77 -16.27
C ALA A 428 -1.99 -7.25 -16.53
N VAL A 429 -0.98 -6.53 -16.04
CA VAL A 429 -0.69 -5.18 -16.56
C VAL A 429 -0.58 -5.33 -18.07
N SER A 430 -1.61 -4.87 -18.79
CA SER A 430 -1.75 -5.20 -20.19
C SER A 430 -0.60 -4.53 -20.92
N PHE A 431 0.17 -5.31 -21.69
CA PHE A 431 1.17 -4.82 -22.62
C PHE A 431 0.63 -3.63 -23.46
N SER A 432 -0.68 -3.60 -23.71
CA SER A 432 -1.39 -2.47 -24.31
C SER A 432 -1.20 -1.14 -23.58
N MET A 433 -1.17 -1.09 -22.25
CA MET A 433 -0.98 0.16 -21.50
C MET A 433 0.44 0.71 -21.68
N ILE A 434 1.43 -0.18 -21.70
CA ILE A 434 2.83 0.17 -22.00
C ILE A 434 2.92 0.67 -23.45
N LEU A 435 2.33 -0.05 -24.40
CA LEU A 435 2.28 0.35 -25.81
C LEU A 435 1.53 1.66 -26.02
N SER A 436 0.46 1.95 -25.29
CA SER A 436 -0.25 3.22 -25.38
C SER A 436 0.58 4.40 -24.90
N VAL A 437 1.37 4.21 -23.83
CA VAL A 437 2.28 5.26 -23.34
C VAL A 437 3.44 5.48 -24.30
N VAL A 438 4.00 4.41 -24.86
CA VAL A 438 5.02 4.50 -25.91
C VAL A 438 4.43 5.15 -27.16
N GLY A 439 3.23 4.76 -27.58
CA GLY A 439 2.53 5.34 -28.73
C GLY A 439 2.21 6.82 -28.54
N PHE A 440 1.80 7.23 -27.34
CA PHE A 440 1.62 8.64 -26.99
C PHE A 440 2.94 9.41 -27.09
N TYR A 441 4.02 8.85 -26.54
CA TYR A 441 5.35 9.44 -26.66
C TYR A 441 5.78 9.62 -28.13
N MET A 442 5.61 8.57 -28.95
CA MET A 442 5.90 8.60 -30.38
C MET A 442 5.06 9.68 -31.08
N ALA A 443 3.75 9.74 -30.83
CA ALA A 443 2.88 10.76 -31.43
C ALA A 443 3.33 12.19 -31.09
N VAL A 444 3.73 12.43 -29.83
CA VAL A 444 4.21 13.76 -29.38
C VAL A 444 5.55 14.14 -30.02
N GLN A 445 6.45 13.19 -30.20
CA GLN A 445 7.78 13.46 -30.75
C GLN A 445 7.78 13.55 -32.28
N PHE A 446 7.02 12.69 -32.96
CA PHE A 446 6.96 12.61 -34.42
C PHE A 446 5.88 13.50 -35.04
N GLY A 447 4.88 13.95 -34.28
CA GLY A 447 3.85 14.89 -34.75
C GLY A 447 4.36 16.29 -35.11
N LYS A 448 5.66 16.58 -34.90
CA LYS A 448 6.34 17.81 -35.31
C LYS A 448 7.31 17.64 -36.47
N GLN A 449 7.43 16.44 -37.04
CA GLN A 449 8.10 16.32 -38.33
C GLN A 449 7.13 16.83 -39.39
N ASP A 450 7.29 18.10 -39.79
CA ASP A 450 6.73 18.56 -41.05
C ASP A 450 7.30 17.65 -42.13
N VAL A 451 6.45 16.73 -42.62
CA VAL A 451 6.79 15.89 -43.77
C VAL A 451 6.65 16.81 -44.98
N ILE A 452 7.71 17.56 -45.24
CA ILE A 452 7.89 18.27 -46.51
C ILE A 452 8.18 17.18 -47.53
N TYR A 453 7.15 16.80 -48.30
CA TYR A 453 7.28 15.97 -49.49
C TYR A 453 7.88 16.77 -50.65
#